data_AF-A0A8B8B5L5-F1
#
_entry.id   AF-A0A8B8B5L5-F1
#
_cell.length_a   1.000
_cell.length_b   1.000
_cell.length_c   1.000
_cell.angle_alpha   90.00
_cell.angle_beta   90.00
_cell.angle_gamma   90.00
#
_symmetry.space_group_name_H-M   'P 1'
#
loop_
_entity.id
_entity.type
_entity.pdbx_description
1 polymer ?
#
loop_
_entity_poly.entity_id
_entity_poly.type
_entity_poly.pdbx_seq_one_letter_code
_entity_poly.pdbx_strand_id
1 'polypeptide(L)'
;MQLYHMFMDSYGTCQQTSFFHVPEEGYLVHAKGSGQINQTLRCSLRFRTQVDKQLCVKFNSFRIDDCSVHFKVFQENQPVNFGRQPSEDCLYRHYGCQDSPQTMCSTDSYLTLQLHKERIDAQGYSLQLTVEPKAIQNEIIMSLWFIVGVIVAVVDVIVVLAVVIVICCRKDRHHGRVFKQKKNKPRSGGQGRLLEAGPEPSAPPLDPVLEMHQHIVTSYGQFPNEPPPPYEPKPEPV
;
A
#
# COMPACT_ATOMS: atom_id res chain seq x y z
N MET A 1 21.84 21.14 -11.74
CA MET A 1 20.92 19.98 -11.68
C MET A 1 20.50 19.68 -13.10
N GLN A 2 20.89 18.54 -13.65
CA GLN A 2 20.78 18.26 -15.09
C GLN A 2 19.75 17.15 -15.30
N LEU A 3 18.59 17.51 -15.85
CA LEU A 3 17.58 16.55 -16.28
C LEU A 3 18.01 15.90 -17.58
N TYR A 4 17.77 14.59 -17.70
CA TYR A 4 18.01 13.86 -18.95
C TYR A 4 16.80 13.98 -19.86
N HIS A 5 17.02 14.34 -21.12
CA HIS A 5 15.95 14.56 -22.09
C HIS A 5 15.68 13.29 -22.91
N MET A 6 14.39 12.95 -23.06
CA MET A 6 13.91 11.83 -23.88
C MET A 6 12.81 12.30 -24.81
N PHE A 7 12.73 11.71 -26.00
CA PHE A 7 11.74 12.08 -27.03
C PHE A 7 10.94 10.85 -27.45
N MET A 8 9.64 10.82 -27.15
CA MET A 8 8.75 9.70 -27.49
C MET A 8 8.38 9.64 -28.98
N ASP A 9 8.70 10.66 -29.76
CA ASP A 9 8.51 10.62 -31.22
C ASP A 9 9.75 10.13 -31.97
N SER A 10 10.88 9.99 -31.27
CA SER A 10 12.12 9.53 -31.86
C SER A 10 12.15 8.01 -31.90
N TYR A 11 12.24 7.44 -33.10
CA TYR A 11 12.41 5.99 -33.29
C TYR A 11 13.53 5.40 -32.41
N GLY A 12 14.67 6.08 -32.29
CA GLY A 12 15.81 5.59 -31.50
C GLY A 12 15.50 5.44 -30.01
N THR A 13 14.75 6.39 -29.43
CA THR A 13 14.32 6.30 -28.03
C THR A 13 13.28 5.19 -27.83
N CYS A 14 12.37 5.01 -28.80
CA CYS A 14 11.30 4.01 -28.73
C CYS A 14 11.77 2.56 -28.94
N GLN A 15 12.94 2.35 -29.54
CA GLN A 15 13.54 1.02 -29.75
C GLN A 15 14.38 0.53 -28.56
N GLN A 16 14.46 1.29 -27.46
CA GLN A 16 15.15 0.80 -26.28
C GLN A 16 14.46 -0.44 -25.71
N THR A 17 15.27 -1.47 -25.46
CA THR A 17 14.87 -2.77 -24.91
C THR A 17 15.28 -2.94 -23.45
N SER A 18 15.54 -1.84 -22.74
CA SER A 18 15.93 -1.85 -21.34
C SER A 18 15.14 -0.82 -20.52
N PHE A 19 15.14 -1.00 -19.20
CA PHE A 19 14.49 -0.06 -18.28
C PHE A 19 15.39 1.15 -18.07
N PHE A 20 14.81 2.34 -18.21
CA PHE A 20 15.45 3.59 -17.80
C PHE A 20 15.48 3.67 -16.29
N HIS A 21 16.68 3.59 -15.72
CA HIS A 21 16.86 3.78 -14.29
C HIS A 21 16.76 5.26 -13.99
N VAL A 22 15.75 5.65 -13.20
CA VAL A 22 15.44 7.04 -12.92
C VAL A 22 16.36 7.57 -11.81
N PRO A 23 17.23 8.55 -12.11
CA PRO A 23 18.08 9.19 -11.12
C PRO A 23 17.26 10.13 -10.23
N GLU A 24 17.84 10.66 -9.16
CA GLU A 24 17.12 11.53 -8.22
C GLU A 24 16.60 12.82 -8.87
N GLU A 25 17.29 13.31 -9.90
CA GLU A 25 16.88 14.48 -10.67
C GLU A 25 15.70 14.19 -11.62
N GLY A 26 15.52 12.94 -12.03
CA GLY A 26 14.47 12.50 -12.95
C GLY A 26 14.80 12.60 -14.45
N TYR A 27 13.81 12.25 -15.28
CA TYR A 27 13.84 12.37 -16.73
C TYR A 27 12.80 13.37 -17.21
N LEU A 28 13.17 14.18 -18.20
CA LEU A 28 12.24 15.04 -18.93
C LEU A 28 11.89 14.37 -20.25
N VAL A 29 10.64 13.96 -20.37
CA VAL A 29 10.11 13.28 -21.55
C VAL A 29 9.29 14.26 -22.36
N HIS A 30 9.58 14.31 -23.66
CA HIS A 30 8.95 15.18 -24.62
C HIS A 30 8.26 14.34 -25.70
N ALA A 31 7.09 14.80 -26.14
CA ALA A 31 6.48 14.35 -27.38
C ALA A 31 5.86 15.55 -28.10
N LYS A 32 6.17 15.77 -29.37
CA LYS A 32 5.59 16.80 -30.22
C LYS A 32 5.36 16.25 -31.62
N GLY A 33 4.09 16.23 -32.03
CA GLY A 33 3.69 15.88 -33.39
C GLY A 33 4.03 16.98 -34.39
N SER A 34 5.29 17.06 -34.84
CA SER A 34 5.71 18.08 -35.82
C SER A 34 6.54 17.51 -36.98
N GLY A 35 6.08 16.44 -37.61
CA GLY A 35 6.60 15.98 -38.91
C GLY A 35 8.08 15.56 -38.92
N GLN A 36 8.58 15.02 -37.81
CA GLN A 36 9.95 14.50 -37.77
C GLN A 36 10.10 13.26 -38.66
N ILE A 37 11.28 13.11 -39.26
CA ILE A 37 11.67 11.91 -40.01
C ILE A 37 11.86 10.78 -38.99
N ASN A 38 11.23 9.61 -39.23
CA ASN A 38 11.20 8.43 -38.35
C ASN A 38 10.25 8.51 -37.15
N GLN A 39 8.99 8.90 -37.39
CA GLN A 39 7.91 8.76 -36.40
C GLN A 39 7.51 7.29 -36.22
N THR A 40 7.16 6.92 -34.99
CA THR A 40 6.60 5.60 -34.65
C THR A 40 5.10 5.70 -34.39
N LEU A 41 4.32 4.68 -34.74
CA LEU A 41 2.90 4.59 -34.36
C LEU A 41 2.75 4.36 -32.85
N ARG A 42 3.70 3.65 -32.25
CA ARG A 42 3.69 3.32 -30.83
C ARG A 42 5.09 3.47 -30.26
N CYS A 43 5.19 4.17 -29.14
CA CYS A 43 6.41 4.32 -28.38
C CYS A 43 6.12 3.96 -26.92
N SER A 44 6.86 3.01 -26.36
CA SER A 44 6.72 2.63 -24.95
C SER A 44 8.05 2.83 -24.23
N LEU A 45 8.10 3.78 -23.30
CA LEU A 45 9.25 4.02 -22.45
C LEU A 45 9.00 3.39 -21.09
N ARG A 46 9.93 2.56 -20.62
CA ARG A 46 9.80 1.81 -19.37
C ARG A 46 10.81 2.33 -18.36
N PHE A 47 10.31 2.79 -17.24
CA PHE A 47 11.08 3.39 -16.17
C PHE A 47 11.12 2.46 -14.97
N ARG A 48 12.26 2.47 -14.28
CA ARG A 48 12.47 1.75 -13.03
C ARG A 48 13.17 2.66 -12.03
N THR A 49 12.74 2.60 -10.77
CA THR A 49 13.47 3.20 -9.65
C THR A 49 13.84 2.14 -8.60
N GLN A 50 14.42 2.59 -7.49
CA GLN A 50 14.78 1.74 -6.35
C GLN A 50 13.50 1.18 -5.69
N VAL A 51 13.61 0.06 -4.99
CA VAL A 51 12.46 -0.69 -4.45
C VAL A 51 11.71 0.09 -3.36
N ASP A 52 12.37 1.04 -2.71
CA ASP A 52 11.86 1.92 -1.66
C ASP A 52 11.32 3.27 -2.18
N LYS A 53 11.35 3.47 -3.50
CA LYS A 53 10.90 4.68 -4.17
C LYS A 53 9.77 4.35 -5.13
N GLN A 54 8.85 5.30 -5.27
CA GLN A 54 7.80 5.30 -6.28
C GLN A 54 8.15 6.27 -7.39
N LEU A 55 7.61 6.04 -8.58
CA LEU A 55 7.76 6.94 -9.72
C LEU A 55 6.58 7.90 -9.82
N CYS A 56 6.85 9.20 -9.85
CA CYS A 56 5.83 10.22 -10.06
C CYS A 56 5.97 10.85 -11.44
N VAL A 57 4.84 11.03 -12.12
CA VAL A 57 4.74 11.73 -13.40
C VAL A 57 4.12 13.08 -13.18
N LYS A 58 4.89 14.13 -13.44
CA LYS A 58 4.45 15.52 -13.43
C LYS A 58 4.29 16.00 -14.86
N PHE A 59 3.15 16.60 -15.17
CA PHE A 59 2.90 17.16 -16.49
C PHE A 59 3.22 18.65 -16.47
N ASN A 60 4.29 19.04 -17.16
CA ASN A 60 4.71 20.44 -17.27
C ASN A 60 3.88 21.15 -18.36
N SER A 61 3.62 20.45 -19.46
CA SER A 61 2.73 20.88 -20.53
C SER A 61 2.05 19.66 -21.12
N PHE A 62 0.74 19.74 -21.34
CA PHE A 62 -0.02 18.67 -21.96
C PHE A 62 -1.07 19.28 -22.87
N ARG A 63 -0.99 18.90 -24.15
CA ARG A 63 -1.98 19.29 -25.15
C ARG A 63 -2.09 18.17 -26.17
N ILE A 64 -3.31 17.69 -26.38
CA ILE A 64 -3.66 16.76 -27.44
C ILE A 64 -4.93 17.32 -28.09
N ASP A 65 -4.76 17.88 -29.29
CA ASP A 65 -5.87 18.40 -30.09
C ASP A 65 -6.40 17.32 -31.04
N ASP A 66 -5.55 16.40 -31.50
CA ASP A 66 -5.89 15.29 -32.39
C ASP A 66 -6.32 14.05 -31.59
N CYS A 67 -7.59 13.67 -31.71
CA CYS A 67 -8.18 12.54 -30.99
C CYS A 67 -7.65 11.17 -31.42
N SER A 68 -6.88 11.08 -32.51
CA SER A 68 -6.20 9.84 -32.92
C SER A 68 -4.93 9.54 -32.12
N VAL A 69 -4.56 10.43 -31.19
CA VAL A 69 -3.40 10.28 -30.32
C VAL A 69 -3.85 9.95 -28.90
N HIS A 70 -3.26 8.89 -28.37
CA HIS A 70 -3.53 8.38 -27.03
C HIS A 70 -2.24 8.31 -26.23
N PHE A 71 -2.24 8.95 -25.07
CA PHE A 71 -1.18 8.81 -24.08
C PHE A 71 -1.68 7.90 -22.95
N LYS A 72 -1.03 6.75 -22.80
CA LYS A 72 -1.37 5.75 -21.78
C LYS A 72 -0.24 5.64 -20.77
N VAL A 73 -0.61 5.49 -19.51
CA VAL A 73 0.32 5.23 -18.42
C VAL A 73 -0.07 3.92 -17.77
N PHE A 74 0.88 3.00 -17.77
CA PHE A 74 0.73 1.67 -17.21
C PHE A 74 1.56 1.54 -15.95
N GLN A 75 0.97 0.90 -14.96
CA GLN A 75 1.63 0.57 -13.71
C GLN A 75 1.75 -0.94 -13.61
N GLU A 76 2.97 -1.43 -13.47
CA GLU A 76 3.27 -2.86 -13.49
C GLU A 76 3.97 -3.25 -12.18
N ASN A 77 3.50 -4.31 -11.53
CA ASN A 77 4.10 -4.77 -10.27
C ASN A 77 5.33 -5.66 -10.53
N GLN A 78 5.53 -6.08 -11.79
CA GLN A 78 6.63 -6.93 -12.24
C GLN A 78 7.18 -6.40 -13.56
N PRO A 79 8.48 -6.64 -13.87
CA PRO A 79 9.05 -6.25 -15.14
C PRO A 79 8.40 -7.01 -16.28
N VAL A 80 7.65 -6.30 -17.13
CA VAL A 80 7.07 -6.90 -18.34
C VAL A 80 8.14 -7.06 -19.42
N ASN A 81 8.03 -8.11 -20.24
CA ASN A 81 8.92 -8.37 -21.37
C ASN A 81 8.82 -7.23 -22.41
N PHE A 82 9.96 -6.75 -22.93
CA PHE A 82 10.02 -5.64 -23.89
C PHE A 82 9.30 -5.93 -25.21
N GLY A 83 9.27 -7.19 -25.63
CA GLY A 83 8.56 -7.63 -26.83
C GLY A 83 7.04 -7.77 -26.69
N ARG A 84 6.49 -7.63 -25.47
CA ARG A 84 5.03 -7.67 -25.23
C ARG A 84 4.51 -6.28 -24.89
N GLN A 85 3.30 -6.00 -25.35
CA GLN A 85 2.58 -4.79 -24.95
C GLN A 85 2.17 -4.90 -23.47
N PRO A 86 2.12 -3.76 -22.75
CA PRO A 86 1.54 -3.72 -21.42
C PRO A 86 0.10 -4.25 -21.45
N SER A 87 -0.31 -4.97 -20.41
CA SER A 87 -1.72 -5.40 -20.30
C SER A 87 -2.60 -4.18 -20.08
N GLU A 88 -3.80 -4.19 -20.67
CA GLU A 88 -4.82 -3.16 -20.37
C GLU A 88 -5.31 -3.28 -18.91
N ASP A 89 -5.14 -4.43 -18.24
CA ASP A 89 -5.41 -4.58 -16.80
C ASP A 89 -4.47 -3.73 -15.93
N CYS A 90 -3.27 -3.43 -16.45
CA CYS A 90 -2.27 -2.59 -15.82
C CYS A 90 -2.40 -1.12 -16.22
N LEU A 91 -3.43 -0.76 -17.00
CA LEU A 91 -3.67 0.61 -17.44
C LEU A 91 -4.09 1.45 -16.23
N TYR A 92 -3.20 2.34 -15.82
CA TYR A 92 -3.46 3.23 -14.71
C TYR A 92 -4.21 4.49 -15.15
N ARG A 93 -3.75 5.12 -16.25
CA ARG A 93 -4.40 6.29 -16.85
C ARG A 93 -4.34 6.25 -18.37
N HIS A 94 -5.38 6.75 -19.00
CA HIS A 94 -5.46 6.99 -20.43
C HIS A 94 -5.90 8.43 -20.65
N TYR A 95 -5.20 9.12 -21.53
CA TYR A 95 -5.47 10.49 -21.93
C TYR A 95 -5.63 10.54 -23.45
N GLY A 96 -6.73 11.13 -23.90
CA GLY A 96 -7.03 11.44 -25.28
C GLY A 96 -7.10 12.95 -25.53
N CYS A 97 -7.85 13.33 -26.56
CA CYS A 97 -8.05 14.74 -26.89
C CYS A 97 -8.86 15.46 -25.82
N GLN A 98 -8.50 16.71 -25.55
CA GLN A 98 -9.16 17.60 -24.57
C GLN A 98 -9.13 17.12 -23.10
N ASP A 99 -8.40 16.04 -22.78
CA ASP A 99 -8.19 15.63 -21.40
C ASP A 99 -7.20 16.57 -20.69
N SER A 100 -7.47 16.83 -19.42
CA SER A 100 -6.56 17.56 -18.54
C SER A 100 -5.73 16.56 -17.72
N PRO A 101 -4.39 16.64 -17.74
CA PRO A 101 -3.57 15.71 -16.99
C PRO A 101 -3.60 16.03 -15.48
N GLN A 102 -3.42 15.00 -14.66
CA GLN A 102 -3.17 15.17 -13.23
C GLN A 102 -1.80 14.58 -12.88
N THR A 103 -1.09 15.24 -11.97
CA THR A 103 0.14 14.66 -11.40
C THR A 103 -0.23 13.38 -10.68
N MET A 104 0.53 12.33 -10.95
CA MET A 104 0.25 11.01 -10.42
C MET A 104 1.53 10.32 -9.98
N CYS A 105 1.42 9.45 -8.99
CA CYS A 105 2.51 8.61 -8.53
C CYS A 105 2.08 7.15 -8.61
N SER A 106 2.97 6.33 -9.16
CA SER A 106 2.88 4.88 -9.10
C SER A 106 2.88 4.43 -7.63
N THR A 107 2.25 3.29 -7.34
CA THR A 107 2.46 2.58 -6.07
C THR A 107 3.67 1.65 -6.11
N ASP A 108 4.25 1.43 -7.30
CA ASP A 108 5.35 0.50 -7.55
C ASP A 108 6.57 1.19 -8.17
N SER A 109 7.69 0.45 -8.15
CA SER A 109 8.99 0.91 -8.67
C SER A 109 9.10 0.89 -10.20
N TYR A 110 8.09 0.34 -10.90
CA TYR A 110 8.03 0.28 -12.37
C TYR A 110 6.90 1.15 -12.90
N LEU A 111 7.16 1.80 -14.03
CA LEU A 111 6.19 2.65 -14.72
C LEU A 111 6.45 2.59 -16.22
N THR A 112 5.40 2.38 -17.01
CA THR A 112 5.51 2.40 -18.46
C THR A 112 4.66 3.54 -19.04
N LEU A 113 5.31 4.43 -19.78
CA LEU A 113 4.66 5.49 -20.54
C LEU A 113 4.53 5.06 -21.99
N GLN A 114 3.31 5.07 -22.53
CA GLN A 114 3.06 4.70 -23.91
C GLN A 114 2.38 5.85 -24.66
N LEU A 115 2.99 6.25 -25.77
CA LEU A 115 2.35 7.09 -26.77
C LEU A 115 1.89 6.18 -27.91
N HIS A 116 0.60 6.21 -28.21
CA HIS A 116 -0.01 5.46 -29.27
C HIS A 116 -0.74 6.41 -30.22
N LYS A 117 -0.51 6.26 -31.52
CA LYS A 117 -1.15 7.03 -32.58
C LYS A 117 -1.84 6.05 -33.50
N GLU A 118 -3.11 6.30 -33.82
CA GLU A 118 -3.83 5.50 -34.82
C GLU A 118 -3.29 5.74 -36.23
N ARG A 119 -2.74 6.93 -36.48
CA ARG A 119 -2.15 7.34 -37.76
C ARG A 119 -0.72 7.83 -37.55
N ILE A 120 0.17 7.51 -38.49
CA ILE A 120 1.60 7.83 -38.35
C ILE A 120 1.85 9.34 -38.41
N ASP A 121 1.03 10.03 -39.21
CA ASP A 121 1.06 11.46 -39.51
C ASP A 121 0.22 12.30 -38.54
N ALA A 122 -0.29 11.73 -37.45
CA ALA A 122 -1.05 12.46 -36.45
C ALA A 122 -0.25 13.68 -35.93
N GLN A 123 -0.93 14.83 -35.84
CA GLN A 123 -0.32 16.11 -35.45
C GLN A 123 -1.07 16.71 -34.25
N GLY A 124 -0.78 17.95 -33.88
CA GLY A 124 -1.58 18.65 -32.87
C GLY A 124 -1.45 18.12 -31.44
N TYR A 125 -0.37 17.41 -31.12
CA TYR A 125 -0.03 17.05 -29.74
C TYR A 125 1.33 17.61 -29.31
N SER A 126 1.40 18.06 -28.06
CA SER A 126 2.62 18.53 -27.40
C SER A 126 2.57 18.14 -25.92
N LEU A 127 3.38 17.16 -25.55
CA LEU A 127 3.51 16.58 -24.23
C LEU A 127 4.90 16.90 -23.69
N GLN A 128 4.96 17.42 -22.48
CA GLN A 128 6.19 17.61 -21.72
C GLN A 128 5.92 17.17 -20.28
N LEU A 129 6.59 16.11 -19.88
CA LEU A 129 6.37 15.49 -18.58
C LEU A 129 7.70 15.12 -17.92
N THR A 130 7.75 15.25 -16.60
CA THR A 130 8.89 14.90 -15.78
C THR A 130 8.57 13.62 -15.02
N VAL A 131 9.44 12.62 -15.14
CA VAL A 131 9.40 11.38 -14.36
C VAL A 131 10.48 11.46 -13.29
N GLU A 132 10.08 11.53 -12.03
CA GLU A 132 10.99 11.65 -10.90
C GLU A 132 10.72 10.56 -9.85
N PRO A 133 11.75 10.09 -9.13
CA PRO A 133 11.55 9.18 -8.03
C PRO A 133 11.15 9.96 -6.78
N LYS A 134 10.13 9.48 -6.08
CA LYS A 134 9.70 10.00 -4.78
C LYS A 134 9.84 8.89 -3.77
N ALA A 135 10.39 9.19 -2.59
CA ALA A 135 10.42 8.21 -1.50
C ALA A 135 8.98 7.77 -1.19
N ILE A 136 8.76 6.47 -1.01
CA ILE A 136 7.49 5.96 -0.53
C ILE A 136 7.38 6.42 0.93
N GLN A 137 6.81 7.61 1.14
CA GLN A 137 6.37 8.00 2.47
C GLN A 137 5.18 7.11 2.78
N ASN A 138 5.48 5.95 3.38
CA ASN A 138 4.47 5.08 3.93
C ASN A 138 3.70 5.90 4.97
N GLU A 139 2.56 6.47 4.58
CA GLU A 139 1.58 7.01 5.51
C GLU A 139 1.19 5.93 6.55
N ILE A 140 1.34 4.66 6.16
CA ILE A 140 1.25 3.47 7.02
C ILE A 140 2.27 3.51 8.17
N ILE A 141 3.52 3.95 7.94
CA ILE A 141 4.53 4.03 9.00
C ILE A 141 4.21 5.17 9.97
N MET A 142 3.83 6.36 9.48
CA MET A 142 3.46 7.47 10.38
C MET A 142 2.19 7.17 11.20
N SER A 143 1.20 6.51 10.59
CA SER A 143 0.00 6.05 11.31
C SER A 143 0.31 4.96 12.33
N LEU A 144 1.23 4.02 12.04
CA LEU A 144 1.71 3.03 13.01
C LEU A 144 2.38 3.69 14.22
N TRP A 145 3.29 4.65 14.00
CA TRP A 145 3.93 5.38 15.11
C TRP A 145 2.93 6.20 15.93
N PHE A 146 1.90 6.77 15.28
CA PHE A 146 0.83 7.46 15.98
C PHE A 146 0.00 6.51 16.86
N ILE A 147 -0.39 5.34 16.35
CA ILE A 147 -1.12 4.31 17.11
C ILE A 147 -0.30 3.85 18.32
N VAL A 148 0.99 3.56 18.12
CA VAL A 148 1.90 3.17 19.23
C VAL A 148 2.01 4.28 20.27
N GLY A 149 2.14 5.54 19.84
CA GLY A 149 2.19 6.69 20.74
C GLY A 149 0.94 6.86 21.61
N VAL A 150 -0.24 6.66 21.03
CA VAL A 150 -1.52 6.73 21.77
C VAL A 150 -1.61 5.62 22.83
N ILE A 151 -1.22 4.39 22.48
CA ILE A 151 -1.25 3.26 23.42
C ILE A 151 -0.34 3.51 24.63
N VAL A 152 0.89 3.97 24.39
CA VAL A 152 1.85 4.27 25.47
C VAL A 152 1.33 5.37 26.38
N ALA A 153 0.78 6.46 25.81
CA ALA A 153 0.22 7.56 26.59
C ALA A 153 -0.93 7.11 27.51
N VAL A 154 -1.83 6.24 27.01
CA VAL A 154 -2.95 5.71 27.82
C VAL A 154 -2.42 4.84 28.98
N VAL A 155 -1.43 3.97 28.71
CA VAL A 155 -0.82 3.13 29.74
C VAL A 155 -0.17 3.98 30.82
N ASP A 156 0.58 5.01 30.45
CA ASP A 156 1.23 5.91 31.41
C ASP A 156 0.21 6.63 32.30
N VAL A 157 -0.91 7.12 31.74
CA VAL A 157 -1.98 7.75 32.51
C VAL A 157 -2.60 6.78 33.53
N ILE A 158 -2.85 5.53 33.13
CA ILE A 158 -3.40 4.50 34.03
C ILE A 158 -2.42 4.22 35.18
N VAL A 159 -1.11 4.12 34.90
CA VAL A 159 -0.09 3.90 35.92
C VAL A 159 -0.03 5.07 36.90
N VAL A 160 -0.05 6.31 36.40
CA VAL A 160 -0.06 7.52 37.25
C VAL A 160 -1.30 7.56 38.14
N LEU A 161 -2.48 7.25 37.60
CA LEU A 161 -3.72 7.17 38.38
C LEU A 161 -3.64 6.11 39.48
N ALA A 162 -3.10 4.93 39.17
CA ALA A 162 -2.90 3.87 40.17
C ALA A 162 -1.96 4.31 41.29
N VAL A 163 -0.85 4.99 40.97
CA VAL A 163 0.10 5.53 41.96
C VAL A 163 -0.58 6.58 42.85
N VAL A 164 -1.36 7.49 42.27
CA VAL A 164 -2.12 8.50 43.02
C VAL A 164 -3.09 7.84 43.99
N ILE A 165 -3.86 6.83 43.54
CA ILE A 165 -4.79 6.08 44.40
C ILE A 165 -4.03 5.40 45.54
N VAL A 166 -2.88 4.77 45.28
CA VAL A 166 -2.07 4.12 46.32
C VAL A 166 -1.56 5.14 47.34
N ILE A 167 -1.08 6.31 46.89
CA ILE A 167 -0.61 7.37 47.78
C ILE A 167 -1.75 7.94 48.64
N CYS A 168 -2.91 8.23 48.04
CA CYS A 168 -4.09 8.69 48.75
C CYS A 168 -4.58 7.65 49.79
N CYS A 169 -4.70 6.39 49.39
CA CYS A 169 -5.09 5.29 50.28
C CYS A 169 -4.07 5.04 51.40
N ARG A 170 -2.77 5.26 51.17
CA ARG A 170 -1.74 5.21 52.22
C ARG A 170 -1.88 6.39 53.18
N LYS A 171 -2.11 7.60 52.68
CA LYS A 171 -2.28 8.81 53.49
C LYS A 171 -3.48 8.72 54.43
N ASP A 172 -4.62 8.20 53.96
CA ASP A 172 -5.80 7.99 54.81
C ASP A 172 -5.57 6.95 55.91
N ARG A 173 -4.79 5.90 55.62
CA ARG A 173 -4.39 4.91 56.64
C ARG A 173 -3.47 5.49 57.73
N HIS A 174 -2.72 6.55 57.45
CA HIS A 174 -1.89 7.22 58.46
C HIS A 174 -2.68 8.20 59.34
N HIS A 175 -3.81 8.74 58.88
CA HIS A 175 -4.68 9.60 59.70
C HIS A 175 -5.77 8.83 60.49
N GLY A 176 -6.09 7.59 60.12
CA GLY A 176 -7.14 6.79 60.78
C GLY A 176 -6.78 6.10 62.11
N ARG A 177 -5.57 6.28 62.66
CA ARG A 177 -5.15 5.58 63.91
C ARG A 177 -5.37 6.34 65.21
N VAL A 178 -6.03 7.50 65.18
CA VAL A 178 -6.37 8.22 66.40
C VAL A 178 -7.84 8.66 66.32
N PHE A 179 -8.78 7.82 66.77
CA PHE A 179 -9.89 8.28 67.62
C PHE A 179 -10.71 7.09 68.18
N LYS A 180 -10.43 6.83 69.46
CA LYS A 180 -11.31 6.34 70.54
C LYS A 180 -11.99 4.97 70.40
N GLN A 181 -11.29 4.00 70.96
CA GLN A 181 -11.87 3.00 71.85
C GLN A 181 -12.62 3.71 73.00
N LYS A 182 -13.96 3.60 73.06
CA LYS A 182 -14.73 3.75 74.30
C LYS A 182 -15.49 2.45 74.55
N LYS A 183 -15.11 1.78 75.63
CA LYS A 183 -15.65 0.49 76.09
C LYS A 183 -16.60 0.76 77.26
N ASN A 184 -17.58 -0.14 77.40
CA ASN A 184 -18.37 -0.53 78.60
C ASN A 184 -19.85 -0.07 78.59
N LYS A 185 -20.89 -0.88 78.87
CA LYS A 185 -21.11 -2.34 79.08
C LYS A 185 -22.66 -2.57 79.24
N PRO A 186 -23.24 -3.75 79.60
CA PRO A 186 -24.28 -4.44 78.80
C PRO A 186 -25.63 -4.73 79.52
N ARG A 187 -26.66 -5.20 78.81
CA ARG A 187 -27.76 -6.05 79.35
C ARG A 187 -28.58 -6.67 78.19
N SER A 188 -28.54 -8.00 78.00
CA SER A 188 -29.61 -9.01 78.26
C SER A 188 -30.85 -8.83 77.36
N GLY A 189 -31.39 -9.79 76.60
CA GLY A 189 -31.22 -11.23 76.41
C GLY A 189 -32.33 -11.73 75.44
N GLY A 190 -32.28 -13.00 74.99
CA GLY A 190 -33.32 -13.67 74.17
C GLY A 190 -32.84 -14.01 72.75
N GLN A 191 -32.19 -15.14 72.46
CA GLN A 191 -32.68 -16.53 72.33
C GLN A 191 -33.52 -16.78 71.05
N GLY A 192 -33.02 -17.61 70.12
CA GLY A 192 -33.82 -18.15 69.00
C GLY A 192 -33.02 -18.70 67.80
N ARG A 193 -32.80 -20.03 67.79
CA ARG A 193 -32.37 -20.90 66.67
C ARG A 193 -33.23 -20.72 65.40
N LEU A 194 -32.71 -21.00 64.20
CA LEU A 194 -32.92 -22.26 63.45
C LEU A 194 -32.25 -22.21 62.05
N LEU A 195 -31.72 -23.36 61.62
CA LEU A 195 -31.19 -23.68 60.29
C LEU A 195 -32.30 -24.28 59.41
N GLU A 196 -32.34 -23.93 58.12
CA GLU A 196 -32.87 -24.72 56.98
C GLU A 196 -32.13 -24.18 55.73
N ALA A 197 -31.41 -24.89 54.84
CA ALA A 197 -31.49 -26.22 54.20
C ALA A 197 -31.94 -26.14 52.71
N GLY A 198 -30.95 -26.05 51.81
CA GLY A 198 -30.92 -26.56 50.41
C GLY A 198 -31.82 -25.93 49.32
N PRO A 199 -31.50 -26.05 48.00
CA PRO A 199 -30.68 -27.10 47.38
C PRO A 199 -29.48 -26.66 46.51
N GLU A 200 -28.55 -27.62 46.39
CA GLU A 200 -27.43 -27.85 45.42
C GLU A 200 -27.84 -27.76 43.91
N PRO A 201 -26.97 -28.02 42.87
CA PRO A 201 -25.58 -28.52 42.89
C PRO A 201 -24.54 -27.91 41.89
N SER A 202 -23.27 -28.09 42.28
CA SER A 202 -22.06 -28.57 41.55
C SER A 202 -21.79 -28.28 40.05
N ALA A 203 -20.59 -27.71 39.78
CA ALA A 203 -19.70 -28.04 38.66
C ALA A 203 -18.23 -27.54 38.93
N PRO A 204 -17.18 -28.18 38.35
CA PRO A 204 -15.87 -28.47 39.00
C PRO A 204 -14.67 -27.56 38.59
N PRO A 205 -13.43 -27.82 39.08
CA PRO A 205 -12.29 -26.90 38.98
C PRO A 205 -11.56 -26.93 37.63
N LEU A 206 -10.78 -25.87 37.40
CA LEU A 206 -9.85 -25.71 36.28
C LEU A 206 -8.68 -26.69 36.38
N ASP A 207 -8.39 -27.40 35.28
CA ASP A 207 -7.05 -27.89 34.97
C ASP A 207 -6.59 -27.35 33.61
N PRO A 208 -5.28 -27.06 33.44
CA PRO A 208 -4.67 -26.66 32.18
C PRO A 208 -4.22 -27.90 31.39
N VAL A 209 -4.27 -27.86 30.05
CA VAL A 209 -3.33 -28.52 29.09
C VAL A 209 -3.94 -28.53 27.68
N LEU A 210 -3.09 -28.16 26.71
CA LEU A 210 -3.13 -28.44 25.26
C LEU A 210 -4.52 -28.62 24.61
N GLU A 211 -4.88 -27.70 23.71
CA GLU A 211 -4.98 -28.09 22.29
C GLU A 211 -4.91 -26.89 21.34
N MET A 212 -3.78 -26.89 20.65
CA MET A 212 -3.37 -26.15 19.48
C MET A 212 -4.47 -26.10 18.41
N HIS A 213 -5.18 -24.98 18.32
CA HIS A 213 -6.00 -24.65 17.15
C HIS A 213 -5.09 -24.12 16.03
N GLN A 214 -4.49 -25.05 15.30
CA GLN A 214 -4.01 -24.83 13.94
C GLN A 214 -5.24 -24.64 13.03
N HIS A 215 -5.62 -23.38 12.82
CA HIS A 215 -6.49 -23.02 11.72
C HIS A 215 -5.68 -22.43 10.57
N ILE A 216 -5.83 -23.09 9.42
CA ILE A 216 -5.64 -22.60 8.05
C ILE A 216 -4.21 -22.76 7.52
N VAL A 217 -3.88 -24.01 7.18
CA VAL A 217 -2.89 -24.35 6.16
C VAL A 217 -3.65 -24.81 4.91
N THR A 218 -3.57 -23.97 3.88
CA THR A 218 -3.63 -24.28 2.44
C THR A 218 -4.66 -25.30 1.91
N SER A 219 -5.63 -24.81 1.14
CA SER A 219 -6.17 -25.54 -0.01
C SER A 219 -6.57 -24.56 -1.11
N TYR A 220 -5.57 -24.18 -1.92
CA TYR A 220 -5.80 -23.63 -3.26
C TYR A 220 -5.36 -24.69 -4.26
N GLY A 221 -6.28 -25.06 -5.15
CA GLY A 221 -6.02 -25.53 -6.51
C GLY A 221 -4.93 -26.58 -6.71
N GLN A 222 -5.32 -27.85 -6.73
CA GLN A 222 -4.52 -28.93 -7.28
C GLN A 222 -4.45 -28.74 -8.81
N PHE A 223 -3.34 -28.19 -9.32
CA PHE A 223 -3.01 -28.22 -10.75
C PHE A 223 -2.65 -29.67 -11.15
N PRO A 224 -3.15 -30.20 -12.28
CA PRO A 224 -2.68 -31.47 -12.80
C PRO A 224 -1.19 -31.34 -13.19
N ASN A 225 -0.33 -32.18 -12.60
CA ASN A 225 1.06 -32.35 -13.01
C ASN A 225 1.14 -33.28 -14.23
N GLU A 226 0.50 -32.92 -15.34
CA GLU A 226 0.71 -33.60 -16.62
C GLU A 226 1.60 -32.74 -17.51
N PRO A 227 2.70 -33.29 -18.08
CA PRO A 227 3.50 -32.57 -19.05
C PRO A 227 2.67 -32.31 -20.33
N PRO A 228 2.83 -31.15 -20.98
CA PRO A 228 2.12 -30.86 -22.21
C PRO A 228 2.50 -31.88 -23.31
N PRO A 229 1.55 -32.26 -24.19
CA PRO A 229 1.82 -33.19 -25.28
C PRO A 229 2.91 -32.66 -26.22
N PRO A 230 3.69 -33.54 -26.87
CA PRO A 230 4.71 -33.13 -27.84
C PRO A 230 4.10 -32.31 -28.98
N TYR A 231 4.74 -31.22 -29.36
CA TYR A 231 4.34 -30.40 -30.50
C TYR A 231 4.50 -31.19 -31.82
N GLU A 232 3.42 -31.39 -32.56
CA GLU A 232 3.49 -31.78 -33.97
C GLU A 232 3.75 -30.54 -34.85
N PRO A 233 4.76 -30.57 -35.73
CA PRO A 233 4.99 -29.51 -36.71
C PRO A 233 3.81 -29.41 -37.69
N LYS A 234 3.31 -28.19 -37.89
CA LYS A 234 2.32 -27.88 -38.93
C LYS A 234 2.95 -28.14 -40.31
N PRO A 235 2.30 -28.91 -41.22
CA PRO A 235 2.83 -29.13 -42.55
C PRO A 235 2.98 -27.81 -43.30
N GLU A 236 4.12 -27.64 -43.97
CA GLU A 236 4.37 -26.49 -44.84
C GLU A 236 3.39 -26.49 -46.02
N PRO A 237 2.89 -25.32 -46.45
CA PRO A 237 2.07 -25.22 -47.65
C PRO A 237 2.91 -25.55 -48.88
N VAL A 238 2.38 -26.45 -49.73
CA VAL A 238 2.89 -26.77 -51.08
C VAL A 238 2.61 -25.63 -52.03
#